data_AF-A0A522Z4P1-F1
#
_entry.id   AF-A0A522Z4P1-F1
#
_cell.length_a   1.000
_cell.length_b   1.000
_cell.length_c   1.000
_cell.angle_alpha   90.00
_cell.angle_beta   90.00
_cell.angle_gamma   90.00
#
_symmetry.space_group_name_H-M   'P 1'
#
loop_
_entity.id
_entity.type
_entity.pdbx_description
1 polymer ?
#
loop_
_entity_poly.entity_id
_entity_poly.type
_entity_poly.pdbx_seq_one_letter_code
_entity_poly.pdbx_strand_id
1 'polypeptide(L)' 'ALFPLELLPSWLATIAKLNPVTYTVLLVREMMTGVTEGVSAALSLGVIGVFVVTMICIASYVFTREVNKPF' A
#
# COMPACT_ATOMS: atom_id res chain seq x y z
N ALA A 1 4.35 4.63 -8.07
CA ALA A 1 4.27 4.26 -9.49
C ALA A 1 5.33 5.03 -10.29
N LEU A 2 5.85 4.47 -11.39
CA LEU A 2 6.81 5.16 -12.26
C LEU A 2 6.10 6.22 -13.13
N PHE A 3 4.91 5.90 -13.63
CA PHE A 3 4.03 6.82 -14.36
C PHE A 3 3.10 7.61 -13.41
N PRO A 4 2.81 8.89 -13.67
CA PRO A 4 1.83 9.68 -12.92
C PRO A 4 0.44 9.05 -13.00
N LEU A 5 -0.26 8.96 -11.87
CA LEU A 5 -1.62 8.39 -11.81
C LEU A 5 -2.63 9.18 -12.66
N GLU A 6 -2.37 10.47 -12.89
CA GLU A 6 -3.21 11.39 -13.67
C GLU A 6 -3.17 11.12 -15.18
N LEU A 7 -2.14 10.40 -15.65
CA LEU A 7 -1.95 10.06 -17.07
C LEU A 7 -2.42 8.62 -17.39
N LEU A 8 -2.95 7.89 -16.42
CA LEU A 8 -3.37 6.50 -16.60
C LEU A 8 -4.87 6.40 -16.94
N PRO A 9 -5.28 5.44 -17.81
CA PRO A 9 -6.68 5.10 -18.02
C PRO A 9 -7.36 4.76 -16.68
N SER A 10 -8.59 5.22 -16.47
CA SER A 10 -9.33 5.14 -15.20
C SER A 10 -9.39 3.71 -14.60
N TRP A 11 -9.47 2.69 -15.45
CA TRP A 11 -9.43 1.27 -15.06
C TRP A 11 -8.09 0.87 -14.44
N LEU A 12 -6.98 1.31 -15.04
CA LEU A 12 -5.63 1.02 -14.54
C LEU A 12 -5.28 1.87 -13.32
N ALA A 13 -5.75 3.12 -13.28
CA ALA A 13 -5.61 3.99 -12.12
C ALA A 13 -6.31 3.40 -10.89
N THR A 14 -7.46 2.73 -11.07
CA THR A 14 -8.17 2.05 -9.98
C THR A 14 -7.37 0.87 -9.43
N ILE A 15 -6.75 0.06 -10.30
CA ILE A 15 -5.89 -1.05 -9.89
C ILE A 15 -4.61 -0.53 -9.21
N ALA A 16 -4.02 0.56 -9.73
CA ALA A 16 -2.84 1.17 -9.15
C ALA A 16 -3.11 1.77 -7.75
N LYS A 17 -4.33 2.29 -7.50
CA LYS A 17 -4.79 2.74 -6.17
C LYS A 17 -4.99 1.60 -5.18
N LEU A 18 -5.20 0.36 -5.63
CA LEU A 18 -5.28 -0.79 -4.74
C LEU A 18 -3.90 -1.32 -4.32
N ASN A 19 -2.83 -0.92 -5.02
CA ASN A 19 -1.50 -1.43 -4.75
C ASN A 19 -0.81 -0.61 -3.62
N PRO A 20 -0.48 -1.23 -2.47
CA PRO A 20 0.18 -0.54 -1.35
C PRO A 20 1.56 0.04 -1.75
N VAL A 21 2.26 -0.59 -2.69
CA VAL A 21 3.56 -0.12 -3.21
C VAL A 21 3.42 1.22 -3.94
N THR A 22 2.25 1.51 -4.52
CA THR A 22 1.99 2.80 -5.18
C THR A 22 2.11 3.95 -4.18
N TYR A 23 1.54 3.79 -2.98
CA TYR A 23 1.58 4.80 -1.93
C TYR A 23 2.98 5.00 -1.35
N THR A 24 3.76 3.92 -1.20
CA THR A 24 5.15 4.02 -0.74
C THR A 24 6.01 4.84 -1.70
N VAL A 25 5.90 4.57 -3.01
CA VAL A 25 6.69 5.28 -4.02
C VAL A 25 6.27 6.75 -4.14
N LEU A 26 4.97 7.05 -4.01
CA LEU A 26 4.49 8.44 -4.00
C LEU A 26 4.99 9.21 -2.78
N LEU A 27 4.94 8.58 -1.60
CA LEU A 27 5.44 9.20 -0.37
C LEU A 27 6.95 9.46 -0.43
N VAL A 28 7.75 8.51 -0.94
CA VAL A 28 9.19 8.72 -1.13
C VAL A 28 9.45 9.88 -2.11
N ARG A 29 8.67 9.98 -3.19
CA ARG A 29 8.79 11.08 -4.15
C ARG A 29 8.40 12.43 -3.53
N GLU A 30 7.30 12.49 -2.80
CA GLU A 30 6.84 13.68 -2.06
C GLU A 30 7.92 14.14 -1.08
N MET A 31 8.54 13.21 -0.34
CA MET A 31 9.64 13.50 0.59
C MET A 31 10.91 13.99 -0.11
N MET A 32 11.19 13.52 -1.34
CA MET A 32 12.36 13.95 -2.12
C MET A 32 12.16 15.29 -2.84
N THR A 33 10.96 15.58 -3.29
CA THR A 33 10.64 16.78 -4.09
C THR A 33 10.07 17.92 -3.25
N GLY A 34 9.54 17.62 -2.06
CA GLY A 34 8.84 18.57 -1.21
C GLY A 34 7.49 19.03 -1.78
N VAL A 35 7.03 18.46 -2.89
CA VAL A 35 5.79 18.83 -3.58
C VAL A 35 4.71 17.80 -3.25
N THR A 36 3.59 18.29 -2.69
CA THR A 36 2.43 17.49 -2.33
C THR A 36 1.53 17.26 -3.56
N GLU A 37 1.76 16.18 -4.30
CA GLU A 37 0.92 15.78 -5.43
C GLU A 37 -0.38 15.11 -4.93
N GLY A 38 -1.32 15.91 -4.41
CA GLY A 38 -2.74 15.54 -4.21
C GLY A 38 -3.07 14.52 -3.12
N VAL A 39 -2.11 13.71 -2.65
CA VAL A 39 -2.28 12.73 -1.57
C VAL A 39 -1.37 13.12 -0.42
N SER A 40 -1.94 13.45 0.74
CA SER A 40 -1.15 13.79 1.93
C SER A 40 -0.29 12.60 2.37
N ALA A 41 0.99 12.85 2.66
CA ALA A 41 1.90 11.87 3.26
C ALA A 41 1.27 11.09 4.43
N ALA A 42 0.43 11.73 5.25
CA ALA A 42 -0.27 11.07 6.36
C ALA A 42 -1.25 9.98 5.90
N LEU A 43 -1.95 10.20 4.78
CA LEU A 43 -2.88 9.23 4.19
C LEU A 43 -2.12 8.04 3.60
N SER A 44 -1.01 8.30 2.90
CA SER A 44 -0.11 7.26 2.39
C SER A 44 0.49 6.40 3.51
N LEU A 45 0.94 7.01 4.60
CA LEU A 45 1.39 6.31 5.81
C LEU A 45 0.28 5.46 6.44
N GLY A 46 -0.94 6.00 6.52
CA GLY A 46 -2.10 5.28 7.02
C GLY A 46 -2.43 4.02 6.22
N VAL A 47 -2.47 4.13 4.88
CA VAL A 47 -2.73 2.99 3.99
C VAL A 47 -1.66 1.91 4.11
N ILE A 48 -0.38 2.31 4.18
CA ILE A 48 0.74 1.37 4.38
C ILE A 48 0.63 0.69 5.75
N GLY A 49 0.33 1.45 6.81
CA GLY A 49 0.18 0.91 8.16
C GLY A 49 -0.94 -0.13 8.26
N VAL A 50 -2.11 0.17 7.70
CA VAL A 50 -3.24 -0.79 7.64
C VAL A 50 -2.86 -2.05 6.88
N PHE A 51 -2.15 -1.91 5.75
CA PHE A 51 -1.70 -3.06 4.97
C PHE A 51 -0.74 -3.95 5.77
N VAL A 52 0.24 -3.36 6.48
CA VAL A 52 1.19 -4.11 7.31
C VAL A 52 0.47 -4.84 8.44
N VAL A 53 -0.43 -4.17 9.16
CA VAL A 53 -1.22 -4.81 10.24
C VAL A 53 -2.05 -5.97 9.68
N THR A 54 -2.69 -5.78 8.52
CA THR A 54 -3.48 -6.85 7.87
C THR A 54 -2.61 -8.05 7.53
N MET A 55 -1.42 -7.83 6.96
CA MET A 55 -0.47 -8.91 6.66
C MET A 55 0.02 -9.62 7.92
N ILE A 56 0.30 -8.88 9.00
CA ILE A 56 0.68 -9.47 10.30
C ILE A 56 -0.47 -10.33 10.85
N CYS A 57 -1.71 -9.85 10.80
CA CYS A 57 -2.87 -10.62 11.26
C CYS A 57 -3.06 -11.89 10.43
N ILE A 58 -2.97 -11.80 9.10
CA ILE A 58 -3.07 -12.97 8.21
C ILE A 58 -1.95 -13.95 8.48
N ALA A 59 -0.70 -13.50 8.55
CA ALA A 59 0.45 -14.35 8.84
C ALA A 59 0.27 -15.05 10.20
N SER A 60 -0.08 -14.31 11.24
CA SER A 60 -0.31 -14.85 12.59
C SER A 60 -1.43 -15.90 12.59
N TYR A 61 -2.53 -15.63 11.87
CA TYR A 61 -3.62 -16.57 11.72
C TYR A 61 -3.20 -17.84 10.98
N VAL A 62 -2.49 -17.69 9.84
CA VAL A 62 -2.01 -18.82 9.04
C VAL A 62 -1.02 -19.65 9.86
N PHE A 63 -0.03 -19.05 10.51
CA PHE A 63 0.92 -19.78 11.34
C PHE A 63 0.23 -20.51 12.50
N THR A 64 -0.70 -19.86 13.19
CA THR A 64 -1.47 -20.50 14.27
C THR A 64 -2.32 -21.66 13.72
N ARG A 65 -2.92 -21.50 12.54
CA ARG A 65 -3.71 -22.55 11.89
C ARG A 65 -2.84 -23.73 11.45
N GLU A 66 -1.68 -23.48 10.85
CA GLU A 66 -0.76 -24.54 10.40
C GLU A 66 -0.18 -25.33 11.58
N VAL A 67 0.13 -24.67 12.70
CA VAL A 67 0.62 -25.35 13.92
C VAL A 67 -0.47 -26.20 14.59
N ASN A 68 -1.75 -25.81 14.48
CA ASN A 68 -2.85 -26.46 15.19
C ASN A 68 -3.60 -27.54 14.37
N LYS A 69 -3.06 -27.94 13.20
CA LYS A 69 -3.62 -29.05 12.42
C LYS A 69 -3.26 -30.38 13.10
N PRO A 70 -4.24 -31.22 13.52
CA PRO A 70 -3.94 -32.56 14.01
C PRO A 70 -3.36 -33.41 12.88
N PHE A 71 -2.29 -34.16 13.21
CA PHE A 71 -1.63 -35.13 12.32
C PHE A 71 -2.59 -36.22 11.85
#